data_AF-A0A2W5FJD1-F1
#
_entry.id   AF-A0A2W5FJD1-F1
#
_cell.length_a   1.000
_cell.length_b   1.000
_cell.length_c   1.000
_cell.angle_alpha   90.00
_cell.angle_beta   90.00
_cell.angle_gamma   90.00
#
_symmetry.space_group_name_H-M   'P 1'
#
loop_
_entity.id
_entity.type
_entity.pdbx_description
1 polymer ?
#
loop_
_entity_poly.entity_id
_entity_poly.type
_entity_poly.pdbx_seq_one_letter_code
_entity_poly.pdbx_strand_id
1 'polypeptide(L)'
;VMVPLRNIYSIGKNLKNPVDVAPIAEFGQAVKKNLDQARTIFPIVQTVSLVQTLKDIPTEVSAAVSAVKAGIDAIPEPTVQENAKRTLVIADERLNNYAGLTASLRQKEEAATISARVHEVFNRETNDALEAIYIEVQELFTTLYTAVNEDEVGFRAELKPVDGKLGFDVDFYGKGLYPPGAYHSEGHQDGMGLCLYLALMKHLMKGGFTLAVLDDVLMSVDADHRRAVSEMLKTFFPTTQFILTTHDNVWLKHMKGVGLVVGKNAVHFRKWDVDFGPAEWDDKNVWEEIEVDVKSNKISNAAATLRHFLEYVSAEICDDLHAMVPYKADGRLTLGDLLPNAIATFKKRLQTARVAADSWGNTKNSSQIKAIAADLQVALKATSVEEWQINATVHYNEWANMHKKDFNPVAAAYQKLLKAFNCQDCGTPITVVPKSLPHEMLKCGCGACAFPLVPKLSSEGAKKSGT
;
A
#
# COMPACT_ATOMS: atom_id res chain seq x y z
N VAL A 1 -66.59 28.17 -29.65
CA VAL A 1 -65.30 27.49 -29.89
C VAL A 1 -64.53 28.33 -30.90
N MET A 2 -63.33 28.80 -30.55
CA MET A 2 -62.48 29.51 -31.52
C MET A 2 -61.79 28.47 -32.41
N VAL A 3 -62.10 28.46 -33.71
CA VAL A 3 -61.49 27.53 -34.68
C VAL A 3 -60.25 28.19 -35.30
N PRO A 4 -59.06 27.57 -35.25
CA PRO A 4 -57.86 28.13 -35.86
C PRO A 4 -58.01 28.32 -37.37
N LEU A 5 -57.55 29.46 -37.91
CA LEU A 5 -57.61 29.79 -39.34
C LEU A 5 -56.96 28.69 -40.23
N ARG A 6 -55.90 28.05 -39.73
CA ARG A 6 -55.21 26.93 -40.40
C ARG A 6 -56.10 25.71 -40.61
N ASN A 7 -57.00 25.43 -39.67
CA ASN A 7 -57.94 24.32 -39.79
C ASN A 7 -59.01 24.65 -40.84
N ILE A 8 -59.48 25.90 -40.87
CA ILE A 8 -60.44 26.37 -41.88
C ILE A 8 -59.84 26.29 -43.29
N TYR A 9 -58.56 26.69 -43.45
CA TYR A 9 -57.81 26.51 -44.71
C TYR A 9 -57.77 25.04 -45.16
N SER A 10 -57.42 24.12 -44.25
CA SER A 10 -57.34 22.70 -44.58
C SER A 10 -58.69 22.10 -44.94
N ILE A 11 -59.76 22.53 -44.26
CA ILE A 11 -61.12 22.04 -44.54
C ILE A 11 -61.58 22.55 -45.90
N GLY A 12 -61.42 23.85 -46.18
CA GLY A 12 -61.83 24.45 -47.46
C GLY A 12 -61.16 23.82 -48.69
N LYS A 13 -59.89 23.44 -48.58
CA LYS A 13 -59.15 22.73 -49.64
C LYS A 13 -59.67 21.30 -49.88
N ASN A 14 -60.16 20.64 -48.83
CA ASN A 14 -60.59 19.25 -48.87
C ASN A 14 -62.10 19.09 -49.11
N LEU A 15 -62.84 20.19 -49.32
CA LEU A 15 -64.23 20.14 -49.77
C LEU A 15 -64.31 19.56 -51.18
N LYS A 16 -65.37 18.78 -51.45
CA LYS A 16 -65.60 18.14 -52.76
C LYS A 16 -65.61 19.14 -53.92
N ASN A 17 -66.10 20.36 -53.66
CA ASN A 17 -65.90 21.53 -54.51
C ASN A 17 -64.95 22.48 -53.75
N PRO A 18 -63.66 22.55 -54.14
CA PRO A 18 -62.68 23.36 -53.42
C PRO A 18 -63.06 24.84 -53.45
N VAL A 19 -63.06 25.47 -52.27
CA VAL A 19 -63.24 26.92 -52.14
C VAL A 19 -61.88 27.59 -52.32
N ASP A 20 -61.85 28.78 -52.93
CA ASP A 20 -60.64 29.59 -52.97
C ASP A 20 -60.25 30.04 -51.55
N VAL A 21 -59.21 29.41 -51.01
CA VAL A 21 -58.67 29.65 -49.68
C VAL A 21 -57.34 30.41 -49.71
N ALA A 22 -56.92 30.92 -50.88
CA ALA A 22 -55.72 31.74 -51.00
C ALA A 22 -55.75 32.98 -50.07
N PRO A 23 -56.87 33.73 -49.95
CA PRO A 23 -56.94 34.87 -49.03
C PRO A 23 -56.70 34.48 -47.56
N ILE A 24 -57.17 33.31 -47.14
CA ILE A 24 -56.99 32.78 -45.77
C ILE A 24 -55.52 32.43 -45.52
N ALA A 25 -54.85 31.83 -46.51
CA ALA A 25 -53.43 31.46 -46.40
C ALA A 25 -52.53 32.69 -46.37
N GLU A 26 -52.77 33.66 -47.27
CA GLU A 26 -52.00 34.91 -47.36
C GLU A 26 -52.15 35.74 -46.09
N PHE A 27 -53.38 35.88 -45.58
CA PHE A 27 -53.62 36.55 -44.31
C PHE A 27 -52.95 35.83 -43.13
N GLY A 28 -53.03 34.50 -43.07
CA GLY A 28 -52.34 33.72 -42.03
C GLY A 28 -50.82 33.88 -42.04
N GLN A 29 -50.21 33.97 -43.23
CA GLN A 29 -48.78 34.25 -43.37
C GLN A 29 -48.42 35.69 -42.98
N ALA A 30 -49.23 36.67 -43.37
CA ALA A 30 -49.05 38.06 -43.00
C ALA A 30 -49.15 38.26 -41.48
N VAL A 31 -50.15 37.65 -40.84
CA VAL A 31 -50.32 37.66 -39.38
C VAL A 31 -49.11 37.03 -38.68
N LYS A 32 -48.63 35.86 -39.15
CA LYS A 32 -47.45 35.21 -38.58
C LYS A 32 -46.20 36.10 -38.70
N LYS A 33 -45.97 36.68 -39.87
CA LYS A 33 -44.85 37.59 -40.12
C LYS A 33 -44.89 38.82 -39.21
N ASN A 34 -46.06 39.45 -39.09
CA ASN A 34 -46.25 40.61 -38.22
C ASN A 34 -46.09 40.26 -36.74
N LEU A 35 -46.51 39.06 -36.32
CA LEU A 35 -46.37 38.59 -34.94
C LEU A 35 -44.92 38.23 -34.60
N ASP A 36 -44.18 37.62 -35.53
CA ASP A 36 -42.75 37.36 -35.38
C ASP A 36 -41.94 38.67 -35.33
N GLN A 37 -42.33 39.70 -36.10
CA GLN A 37 -41.75 41.05 -36.00
C GLN A 37 -42.16 41.78 -34.71
N ALA A 38 -43.40 41.62 -34.23
CA ALA A 38 -43.82 42.25 -32.98
C ALA A 38 -43.08 41.67 -31.76
N ARG A 39 -42.62 40.42 -31.82
CA ARG A 39 -41.79 39.78 -30.77
C ARG A 39 -40.42 40.42 -30.60
N THR A 40 -39.89 41.13 -31.59
CA THR A 40 -38.62 41.86 -31.45
C THR A 40 -38.77 43.18 -30.67
N ILE A 41 -40.02 43.62 -30.42
CA ILE A 41 -40.48 44.77 -29.61
C ILE A 41 -40.02 46.14 -30.12
N PHE A 42 -38.77 46.28 -30.56
CA PHE A 42 -38.20 47.50 -31.11
C PHE A 42 -38.15 47.47 -32.65
N PRO A 43 -38.38 48.64 -33.31
CA PRO A 43 -38.76 49.92 -32.71
C PRO A 43 -40.26 49.99 -32.36
N ILE A 44 -40.56 50.46 -31.13
CA ILE A 44 -41.91 50.40 -30.51
C ILE A 44 -43.00 51.04 -31.37
N VAL A 45 -42.71 52.16 -32.05
CA VAL A 45 -43.69 52.86 -32.90
C VAL A 45 -44.13 51.98 -34.08
N GLN A 46 -43.19 51.27 -34.71
CA GLN A 46 -43.50 50.34 -35.79
C GLN A 46 -44.24 49.11 -35.27
N THR A 47 -43.82 48.57 -34.11
CA THR A 47 -44.51 47.45 -33.45
C THR A 47 -45.96 47.79 -33.10
N VAL A 48 -46.23 48.99 -32.58
CA VAL A 48 -47.60 49.43 -32.25
C VAL A 48 -48.46 49.55 -33.52
N SER A 49 -47.92 50.13 -34.60
CA SER A 49 -48.61 50.22 -35.89
C SER A 49 -48.90 48.83 -36.50
N LEU A 50 -47.94 47.90 -36.41
CA LEU A 50 -48.11 46.51 -36.87
C LEU A 50 -49.16 45.74 -36.06
N VAL A 51 -49.25 45.98 -34.75
CA VAL A 51 -50.27 45.33 -33.90
C VAL A 51 -51.66 45.93 -34.14
N GLN A 52 -51.75 47.21 -34.50
CA GLN A 52 -53.03 47.84 -34.84
C GLN A 52 -53.63 47.27 -36.13
N THR A 53 -52.81 46.97 -37.15
CA THR A 53 -53.28 46.37 -38.42
C THR A 53 -53.71 44.91 -38.29
N LEU A 54 -53.33 44.20 -37.21
CA LEU A 54 -53.81 42.84 -36.92
C LEU A 54 -55.29 42.77 -36.53
N LYS A 55 -55.93 43.91 -36.21
CA LYS A 55 -57.36 43.96 -35.86
C LYS A 55 -58.27 43.96 -37.09
N ASP A 56 -57.75 44.36 -38.24
CA ASP A 56 -58.53 44.53 -39.46
C ASP A 56 -58.46 43.24 -40.28
N ILE A 57 -59.54 42.45 -40.26
CA ILE A 57 -59.67 41.25 -41.07
C ILE A 57 -60.13 41.67 -42.48
N PRO A 58 -59.35 41.37 -43.55
CA PRO A 58 -59.75 41.70 -44.91
C PRO A 58 -61.11 41.08 -45.28
N THR A 59 -61.88 41.79 -46.10
CA THR A 59 -63.24 41.37 -46.47
C THR A 59 -63.21 40.06 -47.26
N GLU A 60 -62.13 39.84 -48.02
CA GLU A 60 -61.83 38.65 -48.82
C GLU A 60 -61.63 37.41 -47.93
N VAL A 61 -61.00 37.57 -46.77
CA VAL A 61 -60.82 36.48 -45.79
C VAL A 61 -62.17 36.09 -45.19
N SER A 62 -62.99 37.08 -44.85
CA SER A 62 -64.34 36.85 -44.31
C SER A 62 -65.26 36.17 -45.33
N ALA A 63 -65.14 36.57 -46.61
CA ALA A 63 -65.86 35.93 -47.72
C ALA A 63 -65.40 34.48 -47.94
N ALA A 64 -64.10 34.22 -47.93
CA ALA A 64 -63.56 32.87 -48.06
C ALA A 64 -63.99 31.95 -46.90
N VAL A 65 -63.96 32.45 -45.65
CA VAL A 65 -64.46 31.69 -44.48
C VAL A 65 -65.95 31.40 -44.60
N SER A 66 -66.75 32.37 -45.08
CA SER A 66 -68.19 32.19 -45.30
C SER A 66 -68.48 31.17 -46.40
N ALA A 67 -67.68 31.15 -47.47
CA ALA A 67 -67.77 30.17 -48.53
C ALA A 67 -67.37 28.75 -48.06
N VAL A 68 -66.32 28.63 -47.24
CA VAL A 68 -65.96 27.34 -46.60
C VAL A 68 -67.10 26.86 -45.70
N LYS A 69 -67.70 27.75 -44.91
CA LYS A 69 -68.84 27.40 -44.06
C LYS A 69 -70.04 26.93 -44.89
N ALA A 70 -70.41 27.65 -45.94
CA ALA A 70 -71.48 27.24 -46.85
C ALA A 70 -71.18 25.89 -47.52
N GLY A 71 -69.92 25.63 -47.86
CA GLY A 71 -69.47 24.34 -48.40
C GLY A 71 -69.56 23.19 -47.40
N ILE A 72 -69.35 23.45 -46.10
CA ILE A 72 -69.56 22.47 -45.01
C ILE A 72 -71.05 22.23 -44.80
N ASP A 73 -71.85 23.29 -44.71
CA ASP A 73 -73.31 23.20 -44.48
C ASP A 73 -74.03 22.50 -45.66
N ALA A 74 -73.42 22.50 -46.85
CA ALA A 74 -73.88 21.76 -48.02
C ALA A 74 -73.48 20.28 -48.05
N ILE A 75 -72.60 19.83 -47.13
CA ILE A 75 -72.28 18.40 -46.99
C ILE A 75 -73.51 17.72 -46.39
N PRO A 76 -74.11 16.72 -47.06
CA PRO A 76 -75.21 15.98 -46.50
C PRO A 76 -74.79 15.35 -45.16
N GLU A 77 -75.66 15.47 -44.15
CA GLU A 77 -75.48 14.72 -42.91
C GLU A 77 -75.35 13.23 -43.26
N PRO A 78 -74.34 12.53 -42.71
CA PRO A 78 -74.11 11.13 -43.04
C PRO A 78 -75.38 10.33 -42.79
N THR A 79 -75.72 9.49 -43.75
CA THR A 79 -76.90 8.63 -43.63
C THR A 79 -76.75 7.70 -42.42
N VAL A 80 -77.86 7.21 -41.87
CA VAL A 80 -77.84 6.23 -40.77
C VAL A 80 -76.92 5.04 -41.08
N GLN A 81 -76.87 4.64 -42.36
CA GLN A 81 -76.01 3.56 -42.84
C GLN A 81 -74.51 3.92 -42.83
N GLU A 82 -74.13 5.13 -43.22
CA GLU A 82 -72.73 5.58 -43.21
C GLU A 82 -72.21 5.77 -41.78
N ASN A 83 -73.04 6.31 -40.88
CA ASN A 83 -72.73 6.39 -39.47
C ASN A 83 -72.55 4.99 -38.86
N ALA A 84 -73.44 4.04 -39.17
CA ALA A 84 -73.30 2.66 -38.72
C ALA A 84 -72.00 2.01 -39.23
N LYS A 85 -71.65 2.20 -40.51
CA LYS A 85 -70.39 1.70 -41.09
C LYS A 85 -69.18 2.31 -40.39
N ARG A 86 -69.17 3.62 -40.17
CA ARG A 86 -68.07 4.32 -39.47
C ARG A 86 -67.92 3.80 -38.04
N THR A 87 -69.02 3.60 -37.32
CA THR A 87 -68.99 3.02 -35.98
C THR A 87 -68.42 1.61 -35.98
N LEU A 88 -68.80 0.77 -36.94
CA LEU A 88 -68.25 -0.60 -37.06
C LEU A 88 -66.75 -0.61 -37.36
N VAL A 89 -66.27 0.26 -38.25
CA VAL A 89 -64.83 0.38 -38.55
C VAL A 89 -64.03 0.80 -37.31
N ILE A 90 -64.53 1.81 -36.57
CA ILE A 90 -63.89 2.26 -35.33
C ILE A 90 -63.93 1.15 -34.27
N ALA A 91 -65.04 0.41 -34.17
CA ALA A 91 -65.18 -0.69 -33.22
C ALA A 91 -64.20 -1.83 -33.54
N ASP A 92 -64.06 -2.20 -34.81
CA ASP A 92 -63.11 -3.23 -35.28
C ASP A 92 -61.66 -2.82 -35.02
N GLU A 93 -61.28 -1.59 -35.37
CA GLU A 93 -59.94 -1.06 -35.10
C GLU A 93 -59.63 -1.08 -33.59
N ARG A 94 -60.58 -0.64 -32.76
CA ARG A 94 -60.44 -0.64 -31.29
C ARG A 94 -60.33 -2.05 -30.73
N LEU A 95 -61.11 -3.00 -31.25
CA LEU A 95 -61.07 -4.39 -30.82
C LEU A 95 -59.73 -5.05 -31.17
N ASN A 96 -59.24 -4.84 -32.39
CA ASN A 96 -57.94 -5.33 -32.84
C ASN A 96 -56.79 -4.72 -32.01
N ASN A 97 -56.84 -3.41 -31.74
CA ASN A 97 -55.88 -2.75 -30.86
C ASN A 97 -55.94 -3.30 -29.43
N TYR A 98 -57.13 -3.49 -28.87
CA TYR A 98 -57.31 -4.06 -27.54
C TYR A 98 -56.76 -5.48 -27.45
N ALA A 99 -57.04 -6.34 -28.44
CA ALA A 99 -56.52 -7.69 -28.50
C ALA A 99 -54.99 -7.72 -28.58
N GLY A 100 -54.39 -6.88 -29.44
CA GLY A 100 -52.94 -6.76 -29.56
C GLY A 100 -52.26 -6.25 -28.28
N LEU A 101 -52.82 -5.22 -27.64
CA LEU A 101 -52.31 -4.68 -26.38
C LEU A 101 -52.46 -5.69 -25.23
N THR A 102 -53.55 -6.45 -25.18
CA THR A 102 -53.76 -7.48 -24.16
C THR A 102 -52.74 -8.62 -24.30
N ALA A 103 -52.46 -9.07 -25.52
CA ALA A 103 -51.42 -10.07 -25.76
C ALA A 103 -50.02 -9.56 -25.40
N SER A 104 -49.70 -8.31 -25.74
CA SER A 104 -48.44 -7.66 -25.38
C SER A 104 -48.29 -7.49 -23.87
N LEU A 105 -49.36 -7.06 -23.18
CA LEU A 105 -49.40 -6.93 -21.72
C LEU A 105 -49.06 -8.27 -21.06
N ARG A 106 -49.72 -9.36 -21.48
CA ARG A 106 -49.45 -10.71 -20.96
C ARG A 106 -47.98 -11.12 -21.14
N GLN A 107 -47.40 -10.89 -22.32
CA GLN A 107 -45.98 -11.18 -22.55
C GLN A 107 -45.05 -10.36 -21.64
N LYS A 108 -45.38 -9.10 -21.39
CA LYS A 108 -44.59 -8.24 -20.51
C LYS A 108 -44.74 -8.61 -19.03
N GLU A 109 -45.92 -9.04 -18.61
CA GLU A 109 -46.18 -9.57 -17.26
C GLU A 109 -45.41 -10.87 -17.01
N GLU A 110 -45.40 -11.78 -17.99
CA GLU A 110 -44.59 -13.01 -17.93
C GLU A 110 -43.08 -12.67 -17.86
N ALA A 111 -42.60 -11.75 -18.70
CA ALA A 111 -41.20 -11.31 -18.67
C ALA A 111 -40.83 -10.61 -17.35
N ALA A 112 -41.72 -9.78 -16.79
CA ALA A 112 -41.51 -9.13 -15.51
C ALA A 112 -41.43 -10.14 -14.37
N THR A 113 -42.28 -11.17 -14.38
CA THR A 113 -42.26 -12.26 -13.40
C THR A 113 -40.94 -13.02 -13.45
N ILE A 114 -40.47 -13.37 -14.66
CA ILE A 114 -39.18 -14.04 -14.85
C ILE A 114 -38.03 -13.15 -14.35
N SER A 115 -38.05 -11.86 -14.70
CA SER A 115 -36.98 -10.92 -14.35
C SER A 115 -36.90 -10.69 -12.83
N ALA A 116 -38.05 -10.58 -12.17
CA ALA A 116 -38.15 -10.50 -10.72
C ALA A 116 -37.58 -11.77 -10.05
N ARG A 117 -37.90 -12.95 -10.59
CA ARG A 117 -37.37 -14.22 -10.08
C ARG A 117 -35.86 -14.35 -10.27
N VAL A 118 -35.34 -13.95 -11.44
CA VAL A 118 -33.89 -13.95 -11.69
C VAL A 118 -33.18 -13.01 -10.73
N HIS A 119 -33.73 -11.81 -10.52
CA HIS A 119 -33.16 -10.82 -9.58
C HIS A 119 -33.15 -11.35 -8.14
N GLU A 120 -34.26 -11.94 -7.68
CA GLU A 120 -34.37 -12.56 -6.36
C GLU A 120 -33.34 -13.67 -6.16
N VAL A 121 -33.24 -14.62 -7.11
CA VAL A 121 -32.28 -15.72 -7.04
C VAL A 121 -30.86 -15.20 -7.07
N PHE A 122 -30.53 -14.29 -7.99
CA PHE A 122 -29.18 -13.71 -8.07
C PHE A 122 -28.76 -13.03 -6.76
N ASN A 123 -29.64 -12.20 -6.18
CA ASN A 123 -29.35 -11.51 -4.92
C ASN A 123 -29.14 -12.50 -3.78
N ARG A 124 -29.99 -13.52 -3.67
CA ARG A 124 -29.87 -14.54 -2.62
C ARG A 124 -28.55 -15.29 -2.75
N GLU A 125 -28.28 -15.90 -3.90
CA GLU A 125 -27.06 -16.71 -4.09
C GLU A 125 -25.78 -15.85 -3.94
N THR A 126 -25.82 -14.60 -4.39
CA THR A 126 -24.67 -13.68 -4.25
C THR A 126 -24.46 -13.28 -2.79
N ASN A 127 -25.53 -12.94 -2.06
CA ASN A 127 -25.44 -12.59 -0.65
C ASN A 127 -24.97 -13.78 0.18
N ASP A 128 -25.55 -14.97 -0.03
CA ASP A 128 -25.17 -16.19 0.68
C ASP A 128 -23.69 -16.53 0.45
N ALA A 129 -23.21 -16.38 -0.79
CA ALA A 129 -21.80 -16.59 -1.12
C ALA A 129 -20.88 -15.55 -0.45
N LEU A 130 -21.27 -14.27 -0.44
CA LEU A 130 -20.48 -13.21 0.20
C LEU A 130 -20.44 -13.36 1.71
N GLU A 131 -21.56 -13.67 2.35
CA GLU A 131 -21.64 -13.90 3.79
C GLU A 131 -20.76 -15.08 4.22
N ALA A 132 -20.73 -16.16 3.44
CA ALA A 132 -19.84 -17.29 3.69
C ALA A 132 -18.36 -16.87 3.64
N ILE A 133 -17.97 -16.06 2.64
CA ILE A 133 -16.60 -15.53 2.53
C ILE A 133 -16.26 -14.64 3.73
N TYR A 134 -17.18 -13.77 4.14
CA TYR A 134 -16.96 -12.88 5.29
C TYR A 134 -16.74 -13.65 6.59
N ILE A 135 -17.52 -14.71 6.83
CA ILE A 135 -17.35 -15.55 8.02
C ILE A 135 -15.97 -16.23 8.03
N GLU A 136 -15.58 -16.87 6.93
CA GLU A 136 -14.28 -17.55 6.85
C GLU A 136 -13.10 -16.59 7.02
N VAL A 137 -13.18 -15.41 6.37
CA VAL A 137 -12.15 -14.38 6.48
C VAL A 137 -12.10 -13.79 7.89
N GLN A 138 -13.25 -13.57 8.52
CA GLN A 138 -13.35 -13.05 9.88
C GLN A 138 -12.70 -13.99 10.90
N GLU A 139 -12.98 -15.30 10.83
CA GLU A 139 -12.40 -16.29 11.73
C GLU A 139 -10.87 -16.35 11.63
N LEU A 140 -10.36 -16.37 10.39
CA LEU A 140 -8.92 -16.37 10.15
C LEU A 140 -8.28 -15.05 10.56
N PHE A 141 -8.91 -13.91 10.26
CA PHE A 141 -8.45 -12.59 10.66
C PHE A 141 -8.29 -12.50 12.19
N THR A 142 -9.33 -12.87 12.94
CA THR A 142 -9.29 -12.90 14.41
C THR A 142 -8.15 -13.78 14.91
N THR A 143 -7.98 -14.96 14.32
CA THR A 143 -6.88 -15.88 14.68
C THR A 143 -5.50 -15.26 14.46
N LEU A 144 -5.27 -14.62 13.30
CA LEU A 144 -3.99 -14.00 12.97
C LEU A 144 -3.71 -12.79 13.87
N TYR A 145 -4.71 -11.94 14.10
CA TYR A 145 -4.53 -10.72 14.89
C TYR A 145 -4.27 -11.03 16.38
N THR A 146 -4.97 -12.01 16.97
CA THR A 146 -4.70 -12.47 18.34
C THR A 146 -3.33 -13.14 18.47
N ALA A 147 -2.82 -13.79 17.42
CA ALA A 147 -1.45 -14.33 17.42
C ALA A 147 -0.37 -13.23 17.40
N VAL A 148 -0.71 -12.03 16.95
CA VAL A 148 0.21 -10.88 16.94
C VAL A 148 0.12 -10.08 18.25
N ASN A 149 -1.07 -9.99 18.84
CA ASN A 149 -1.34 -9.22 20.06
C ASN A 149 -1.86 -10.16 21.16
N GLU A 150 -0.94 -10.72 21.95
CA GLU A 150 -1.26 -11.73 22.99
C GLU A 150 -2.12 -11.18 24.13
N ASP A 151 -2.14 -9.87 24.34
CA ASP A 151 -2.93 -9.15 25.35
C ASP A 151 -4.41 -8.98 24.95
N GLU A 152 -4.75 -9.19 23.68
CA GLU A 152 -6.10 -9.08 23.11
C GLU A 152 -6.89 -10.40 23.24
N VAL A 153 -6.87 -10.99 24.44
CA VAL A 153 -7.56 -12.25 24.73
C VAL A 153 -9.08 -12.04 24.64
N GLY A 154 -9.70 -12.64 23.62
CA GLY A 154 -11.15 -12.52 23.38
C GLY A 154 -11.52 -11.48 22.33
N PHE A 155 -10.54 -10.95 21.58
CA PHE A 155 -10.76 -10.12 20.40
C PHE A 155 -11.82 -10.71 19.47
N ARG A 156 -12.73 -9.86 18.99
CA ARG A 156 -13.76 -10.21 18.04
C ARG A 156 -13.75 -9.22 16.89
N ALA A 157 -13.99 -9.74 15.70
CA ALA A 157 -14.22 -8.96 14.51
C ALA A 157 -15.61 -9.27 13.99
N GLU A 158 -16.30 -8.28 13.44
CA GLU A 158 -17.56 -8.45 12.74
C GLU A 158 -17.44 -7.82 11.33
N LEU A 159 -17.58 -8.67 10.32
CA LEU A 159 -17.70 -8.27 8.93
C LEU A 159 -19.16 -8.38 8.50
N LYS A 160 -19.84 -7.22 8.42
CA LYS A 160 -21.27 -7.18 8.14
C LYS A 160 -21.58 -6.42 6.85
N PRO A 161 -22.31 -7.00 5.89
CA PRO A 161 -22.78 -6.25 4.73
C PRO A 161 -23.77 -5.16 5.19
N VAL A 162 -23.54 -3.92 4.74
CA VAL A 162 -24.41 -2.76 5.00
C VAL A 162 -24.60 -2.03 3.68
N ASP A 163 -25.82 -1.83 3.19
CA ASP A 163 -26.20 -1.09 1.97
C ASP A 163 -25.04 -0.54 1.09
N GLY A 164 -24.48 -1.40 0.24
CA GLY A 164 -23.42 -1.03 -0.73
C GLY A 164 -21.99 -0.92 -0.17
N LYS A 165 -21.77 -1.31 1.09
CA LYS A 165 -20.46 -1.35 1.75
C LYS A 165 -20.33 -2.58 2.67
N LEU A 166 -19.10 -2.83 3.13
CA LEU A 166 -18.81 -3.78 4.18
C LEU A 166 -18.53 -3.00 5.47
N GLY A 167 -19.34 -3.22 6.50
CA GLY A 167 -19.04 -2.80 7.85
C GLY A 167 -17.94 -3.70 8.41
N PHE A 168 -16.90 -3.08 8.98
CA PHE A 168 -15.82 -3.77 9.64
C PHE A 168 -15.67 -3.16 11.03
N ASP A 169 -16.15 -3.88 12.02
CA ASP A 169 -16.09 -3.48 13.42
C ASP A 169 -15.28 -4.50 14.22
N VAL A 170 -14.47 -4.02 15.15
CA VAL A 170 -13.56 -4.81 15.97
C VAL A 170 -13.78 -4.50 17.45
N ASP A 171 -13.57 -5.48 18.30
CA ASP A 171 -13.71 -5.33 19.75
C ASP A 171 -12.67 -4.35 20.29
N PHE A 172 -13.06 -3.60 21.32
CA PHE A 172 -12.15 -2.76 22.08
C PHE A 172 -12.26 -3.06 23.57
N TYR A 173 -11.36 -3.91 24.09
CA TYR A 173 -11.31 -4.31 25.51
C TYR A 173 -12.66 -4.78 26.07
N GLY A 174 -13.46 -5.51 25.30
CA GLY A 174 -14.79 -5.99 25.68
C GLY A 174 -15.85 -4.90 25.86
N LYS A 175 -15.58 -3.66 25.41
CA LYS A 175 -16.50 -2.52 25.53
C LYS A 175 -17.46 -2.37 24.36
N GLY A 176 -17.35 -3.24 23.35
CA GLY A 176 -18.19 -3.23 22.16
C GLY A 176 -17.37 -3.25 20.88
N LEU A 177 -18.10 -3.30 19.77
CA LEU A 177 -17.56 -3.36 18.42
C LEU A 177 -17.56 -1.96 17.80
N TYR A 178 -16.41 -1.55 17.28
CA TYR A 178 -16.22 -0.24 16.68
C TYR A 178 -15.34 -0.32 15.43
N PRO A 179 -15.43 0.65 14.50
CA PRO A 179 -14.49 0.73 13.39
C PRO A 179 -13.05 0.80 13.91
N PRO A 180 -12.07 0.10 13.28
CA PRO A 180 -10.68 0.10 13.75
C PRO A 180 -10.11 1.50 13.97
N GLY A 181 -10.41 2.44 13.07
CA GLY A 181 -9.96 3.82 13.13
C GLY A 181 -10.54 4.66 14.29
N ALA A 182 -11.49 4.13 15.07
CA ALA A 182 -12.12 4.87 16.16
C ALA A 182 -11.27 4.88 17.45
N TYR A 183 -10.69 3.73 17.82
CA TYR A 183 -10.07 3.56 19.14
C TYR A 183 -8.71 2.84 19.12
N HIS A 184 -8.29 2.26 17.99
CA HIS A 184 -7.01 1.56 17.89
C HIS A 184 -5.91 2.50 17.40
N SER A 185 -4.68 2.33 17.89
CA SER A 185 -3.52 3.07 17.42
C SER A 185 -3.17 2.71 15.97
N GLU A 186 -2.35 3.53 15.32
CA GLU A 186 -1.89 3.29 13.95
C GLU A 186 -1.19 1.92 13.81
N GLY A 187 -0.34 1.55 14.77
CA GLY A 187 0.30 0.22 14.80
C GLY A 187 -0.69 -0.93 14.86
N HIS A 188 -1.76 -0.81 15.66
CA HIS A 188 -2.82 -1.81 15.68
C HIS A 188 -3.57 -1.85 14.34
N GLN A 189 -3.86 -0.69 13.72
CA GLN A 189 -4.53 -0.62 12.43
C GLN A 189 -3.70 -1.25 11.30
N ASP A 190 -2.39 -0.99 11.26
CA ASP A 190 -1.47 -1.61 10.30
C ASP A 190 -1.39 -3.13 10.50
N GLY A 191 -1.32 -3.58 11.76
CA GLY A 191 -1.38 -4.99 12.12
C GLY A 191 -2.68 -5.66 11.68
N MET A 192 -3.83 -4.99 11.90
CA MET A 192 -5.13 -5.46 11.43
C MET A 192 -5.19 -5.52 9.90
N GLY A 193 -4.67 -4.50 9.21
CA GLY A 193 -4.60 -4.44 7.76
C GLY A 193 -3.82 -5.61 7.17
N LEU A 194 -2.64 -5.92 7.74
CA LEU A 194 -1.84 -7.07 7.32
C LEU A 194 -2.57 -8.39 7.58
N CYS A 195 -3.16 -8.57 8.76
CA CYS A 195 -3.88 -9.80 9.10
C CYS A 195 -5.08 -10.02 8.19
N LEU A 196 -5.83 -8.96 7.87
CA LEU A 196 -6.99 -9.03 6.97
C LEU A 196 -6.55 -9.35 5.54
N TYR A 197 -5.49 -8.71 5.04
CA TYR A 197 -4.91 -9.02 3.73
C TYR A 197 -4.50 -10.50 3.64
N LEU A 198 -3.76 -11.00 4.62
CA LEU A 198 -3.30 -12.38 4.64
C LEU A 198 -4.47 -13.38 4.75
N ALA A 199 -5.50 -13.06 5.52
CA ALA A 199 -6.70 -13.88 5.62
C ALA A 199 -7.44 -13.97 4.28
N LEU A 200 -7.63 -12.84 3.60
CA LEU A 200 -8.25 -12.76 2.28
C LEU A 200 -7.45 -13.54 1.24
N MET A 201 -6.13 -13.34 1.18
CA MET A 201 -5.27 -14.03 0.20
C MET A 201 -5.27 -15.54 0.42
N LYS A 202 -5.25 -16.00 1.68
CA LYS A 202 -5.35 -17.42 2.01
C LYS A 202 -6.69 -18.01 1.58
N HIS A 203 -7.79 -17.30 1.77
CA HIS A 203 -9.11 -17.76 1.34
C HIS A 203 -9.24 -17.81 -0.19
N LEU A 204 -8.86 -16.73 -0.88
CA LEU A 204 -9.00 -16.61 -2.33
C LEU A 204 -8.08 -17.55 -3.11
N MET A 205 -6.80 -17.62 -2.71
CA MET A 205 -5.81 -18.41 -3.43
C MET A 205 -5.64 -19.83 -2.89
N LYS A 206 -6.09 -20.11 -1.65
CA LYS A 206 -5.96 -21.42 -0.99
C LYS A 206 -4.52 -21.94 -1.08
N GLY A 207 -4.33 -23.16 -1.57
CA GLY A 207 -3.00 -23.75 -1.80
C GLY A 207 -2.14 -23.04 -2.85
N GLY A 208 -2.71 -22.11 -3.62
CA GLY A 208 -2.01 -21.27 -4.58
C GLY A 208 -1.32 -20.05 -3.98
N PHE A 209 -1.53 -19.74 -2.69
CA PHE A 209 -0.85 -18.63 -2.02
C PHE A 209 0.61 -18.99 -1.68
N THR A 210 1.48 -19.03 -2.70
CA THR A 210 2.87 -19.51 -2.57
C THR A 210 3.91 -18.40 -2.54
N LEU A 211 3.55 -17.16 -2.89
CA LEU A 211 4.47 -16.01 -2.90
C LEU A 211 3.74 -14.76 -2.43
N ALA A 212 4.36 -14.01 -1.53
CA ALA A 212 3.90 -12.69 -1.09
C ALA A 212 5.09 -11.72 -1.00
N VAL A 213 4.88 -10.50 -1.49
CA VAL A 213 5.85 -9.40 -1.37
C VAL A 213 5.25 -8.37 -0.43
N LEU A 214 5.92 -8.10 0.68
CA LEU A 214 5.50 -7.10 1.66
C LEU A 214 6.55 -5.99 1.70
N ASP A 215 6.17 -4.81 1.24
CA ASP A 215 7.03 -3.63 1.18
C ASP A 215 6.70 -2.66 2.30
N ASP A 216 7.57 -2.62 3.31
CA ASP A 216 7.52 -1.73 4.47
C ASP A 216 6.17 -1.71 5.21
N VAL A 217 5.58 -2.89 5.41
CA VAL A 217 4.18 -3.04 5.87
C VAL A 217 3.93 -2.85 7.37
N LEU A 218 4.95 -2.75 8.23
CA LEU A 218 4.74 -2.51 9.68
C LEU A 218 5.58 -1.35 10.23
N MET A 219 5.64 -0.23 9.50
CA MET A 219 6.40 0.95 9.95
C MET A 219 5.95 1.46 11.32
N SER A 220 4.64 1.47 11.59
CA SER A 220 4.05 2.03 12.82
C SER A 220 3.91 1.04 13.99
N VAL A 221 4.28 -0.22 13.78
CA VAL A 221 4.11 -1.29 14.78
C VAL A 221 5.30 -1.32 15.73
N ASP A 222 5.04 -1.46 17.03
CA ASP A 222 6.07 -1.55 18.05
C ASP A 222 6.94 -2.81 17.93
N ALA A 223 8.17 -2.74 18.45
CA ALA A 223 9.17 -3.79 18.30
C ALA A 223 8.72 -5.17 18.81
N ASP A 224 7.95 -5.21 19.90
CA ASP A 224 7.45 -6.46 20.48
C ASP A 224 6.45 -7.15 19.55
N HIS A 225 5.51 -6.39 18.97
CA HIS A 225 4.53 -6.92 18.01
C HIS A 225 5.18 -7.36 16.68
N ARG A 226 6.27 -6.72 16.23
CA ARG A 226 7.00 -7.13 15.00
C ARG A 226 7.58 -8.54 15.11
N ARG A 227 8.03 -8.93 16.31
CA ARG A 227 8.47 -10.30 16.57
C ARG A 227 7.31 -11.27 16.43
N ALA A 228 6.17 -10.96 17.04
CA ALA A 228 4.96 -11.78 16.95
C ALA A 228 4.46 -11.91 15.50
N VAL A 229 4.53 -10.85 14.69
CA VAL A 229 4.22 -10.94 13.25
C VAL A 229 5.16 -11.92 12.54
N SER A 230 6.46 -11.88 12.83
CA SER A 230 7.41 -12.82 12.22
C SER A 230 7.11 -14.28 12.58
N GLU A 231 6.65 -14.54 13.81
CA GLU A 231 6.23 -15.86 14.29
C GLU A 231 4.90 -16.29 13.64
N MET A 232 3.94 -15.38 13.52
CA MET A 232 2.67 -15.59 12.82
C MET A 232 2.89 -15.98 11.35
N LEU A 233 3.72 -15.23 10.61
CA LEU A 233 4.01 -15.54 9.20
C LEU A 233 4.59 -16.96 9.05
N LYS A 234 5.56 -17.31 9.90
CA LYS A 234 6.19 -18.63 9.89
C LYS A 234 5.22 -19.76 10.23
N THR A 235 4.31 -19.53 11.18
CA THR A 235 3.41 -20.56 11.72
C THR A 235 2.21 -20.80 10.83
N PHE A 236 1.56 -19.72 10.36
CA PHE A 236 0.30 -19.80 9.61
C PHE A 236 0.48 -19.90 8.10
N PHE A 237 1.68 -19.59 7.59
CA PHE A 237 1.99 -19.56 6.16
C PHE A 237 3.30 -20.32 5.81
N PRO A 238 3.47 -21.59 6.23
CA PRO A 238 4.72 -22.33 6.02
C PRO A 238 5.01 -22.66 4.55
N THR A 239 4.00 -22.63 3.69
CA THR A 239 4.11 -22.91 2.25
C THR A 239 4.23 -21.66 1.39
N THR A 240 4.21 -20.47 2.01
CA THR A 240 4.28 -19.19 1.31
C THR A 240 5.70 -18.63 1.41
N GLN A 241 6.30 -18.32 0.27
CA GLN A 241 7.55 -17.58 0.21
C GLN A 241 7.25 -16.09 0.44
N PHE A 242 7.90 -15.49 1.44
CA PHE A 242 7.81 -14.06 1.69
C PHE A 242 9.06 -13.34 1.18
N ILE A 243 8.85 -12.27 0.43
CA ILE A 243 9.87 -11.25 0.12
C ILE A 243 9.50 -10.01 0.92
N LEU A 244 10.39 -9.61 1.82
CA LEU A 244 10.14 -8.53 2.76
C LEU A 244 11.16 -7.43 2.52
N THR A 245 10.69 -6.21 2.29
CA THR A 245 11.52 -5.00 2.23
C THR A 245 11.17 -4.11 3.41
N THR A 246 12.20 -3.55 4.07
CA THR A 246 12.02 -2.62 5.18
C THR A 246 13.25 -1.75 5.33
N HIS A 247 13.05 -0.54 5.83
CA HIS A 247 14.13 0.36 6.24
C HIS A 247 14.61 0.08 7.69
N ASP A 248 13.95 -0.82 8.42
CA ASP A 248 14.20 -1.08 9.83
C ASP A 248 15.16 -2.26 10.07
N ASN A 249 16.38 -1.94 10.54
CA ASN A 249 17.40 -2.94 10.85
C ASN A 249 17.08 -3.80 12.09
N VAL A 250 16.30 -3.29 13.03
CA VAL A 250 15.88 -4.01 14.25
C VAL A 250 14.90 -5.11 13.87
N TRP A 251 13.96 -4.83 12.96
CA TRP A 251 13.07 -5.85 12.43
C TRP A 251 13.87 -6.98 11.76
N LEU A 252 14.84 -6.68 10.91
CA LEU A 252 15.69 -7.70 10.30
C LEU A 252 16.33 -8.62 11.36
N LYS A 253 16.77 -8.07 12.49
CA LYS A 253 17.30 -8.85 13.62
C LYS A 253 16.23 -9.75 14.24
N HIS A 254 15.00 -9.27 14.45
CA HIS A 254 13.89 -10.09 14.94
C HIS A 254 13.55 -11.25 13.97
N MET A 255 13.48 -10.99 12.66
CA MET A 255 13.24 -12.03 11.65
C MET A 255 14.32 -13.11 11.66
N LYS A 256 15.59 -12.71 11.83
CA LYS A 256 16.71 -13.64 12.00
C LYS A 256 16.58 -14.45 13.30
N GLY A 257 16.22 -13.80 14.40
CA GLY A 257 16.05 -14.43 15.72
C GLY A 257 14.94 -15.48 15.75
N VAL A 258 13.80 -15.19 15.12
CA VAL A 258 12.66 -16.13 14.95
C VAL A 258 12.98 -17.23 13.91
N GLY A 259 13.98 -17.00 13.07
CA GLY A 259 14.34 -17.89 11.97
C GLY A 259 13.34 -17.83 10.81
N LEU A 260 12.65 -16.69 10.63
CA LEU A 260 11.87 -16.40 9.42
C LEU A 260 12.81 -16.16 8.23
N VAL A 261 13.94 -15.47 8.48
CA VAL A 261 14.99 -15.22 7.48
C VAL A 261 16.30 -15.86 7.94
N VAL A 262 16.90 -16.68 7.08
CA VAL A 262 18.26 -17.21 7.30
C VAL A 262 19.26 -16.12 6.93
N GLY A 263 20.37 -15.97 7.66
CA GLY A 263 21.33 -14.88 7.47
C GLY A 263 21.80 -14.64 6.03
N LYS A 264 21.93 -15.71 5.22
CA LYS A 264 22.31 -15.64 3.79
C LYS A 264 21.20 -15.13 2.85
N ASN A 265 19.96 -15.05 3.32
CA ASN A 265 18.79 -14.60 2.56
C ASN A 265 18.39 -13.16 2.93
N ALA A 266 19.28 -12.43 3.61
CA ALA A 266 19.09 -11.02 3.94
C ALA A 266 20.04 -10.17 3.09
N VAL A 267 19.49 -9.27 2.29
CA VAL A 267 20.25 -8.34 1.46
C VAL A 267 20.12 -6.94 2.07
N HIS A 268 21.25 -6.24 2.22
CA HIS A 268 21.26 -4.86 2.72
C HIS A 268 21.69 -3.91 1.60
N PHE A 269 20.81 -2.98 1.24
CA PHE A 269 21.06 -1.97 0.23
C PHE A 269 21.56 -0.67 0.87
N ARG A 270 22.59 -0.05 0.28
CA ARG A 270 23.25 1.14 0.85
C ARG A 270 23.12 2.40 0.00
N LYS A 271 23.23 2.25 -1.32
CA LYS A 271 23.15 3.35 -2.27
C LYS A 271 22.04 3.02 -3.27
N TRP A 272 21.36 4.05 -3.73
CA TRP A 272 20.43 3.95 -4.84
C TRP A 272 20.84 4.97 -5.88
N ASP A 273 21.04 4.51 -7.11
CA ASP A 273 21.35 5.34 -8.25
C ASP A 273 20.22 5.20 -9.29
N VAL A 274 19.89 6.29 -9.99
CA VAL A 274 18.79 6.30 -10.97
C VAL A 274 19.12 5.39 -12.16
N ASP A 275 20.38 5.36 -12.59
CA ASP A 275 20.82 4.63 -13.78
C ASP A 275 21.15 3.16 -13.46
N PHE A 276 21.63 2.88 -12.24
CA PHE A 276 22.14 1.55 -11.85
C PHE A 276 21.29 0.83 -10.78
N GLY A 277 20.31 1.50 -10.17
CA GLY A 277 19.45 0.93 -9.13
C GLY A 277 20.11 0.81 -7.75
N PRO A 278 19.54 -0.03 -6.86
CA PRO A 278 20.07 -0.22 -5.51
C PRO A 278 21.35 -1.07 -5.51
N ALA A 279 22.37 -0.63 -4.76
CA ALA A 279 23.65 -1.32 -4.58
C ALA A 279 23.67 -2.11 -3.26
N GLU A 280 23.93 -3.41 -3.36
CA GLU A 280 24.09 -4.35 -2.24
C GLU A 280 25.46 -4.21 -1.56
N TRP A 281 25.48 -4.44 -0.24
CA TRP A 281 26.70 -4.60 0.54
C TRP A 281 27.16 -6.07 0.56
N ASP A 282 28.16 -6.41 -0.26
CA ASP A 282 29.02 -7.59 -0.03
C ASP A 282 30.38 -7.07 0.49
N ASP A 283 30.90 -7.63 1.58
CA ASP A 283 32.22 -7.32 2.13
C ASP A 283 33.32 -7.40 1.07
N LYS A 284 33.19 -8.32 0.09
CA LYS A 284 34.12 -8.40 -1.04
C LYS A 284 33.99 -7.19 -1.97
N ASN A 285 32.76 -6.76 -2.23
CA ASN A 285 32.45 -5.67 -3.14
C ASN A 285 32.94 -4.32 -2.60
N VAL A 286 32.93 -4.09 -1.29
CA VAL A 286 33.41 -2.80 -0.73
C VAL A 286 34.92 -2.61 -0.89
N TRP A 287 35.73 -3.64 -0.65
CA TRP A 287 37.18 -3.54 -0.87
C TRP A 287 37.50 -3.41 -2.37
N GLU A 288 36.75 -4.08 -3.24
CA GLU A 288 36.83 -3.91 -4.69
C GLU A 288 36.45 -2.49 -5.13
N GLU A 289 35.38 -1.90 -4.59
CA GLU A 289 34.96 -0.50 -4.83
C GLU A 289 36.08 0.48 -4.43
N ILE A 290 36.66 0.30 -3.24
CA ILE A 290 37.80 1.11 -2.76
C ILE A 290 38.99 0.98 -3.71
N GLU A 291 39.32 -0.23 -4.16
CA GLU A 291 40.40 -0.45 -5.12
C GLU A 291 40.13 0.21 -6.48
N VAL A 292 38.89 0.16 -6.97
CA VAL A 292 38.47 0.78 -8.24
C VAL A 292 38.57 2.31 -8.16
N ASP A 293 38.09 2.90 -7.06
CA ASP A 293 38.19 4.35 -6.85
C ASP A 293 39.64 4.81 -6.71
N VAL A 294 40.47 4.03 -6.00
CA VAL A 294 41.93 4.25 -5.92
C VAL A 294 42.61 4.13 -7.30
N LYS A 295 42.21 3.14 -8.12
CA LYS A 295 42.73 2.98 -9.49
C LYS A 295 42.35 4.18 -10.36
N SER A 296 41.13 4.69 -10.20
CA SER A 296 40.57 5.85 -10.91
C SER A 296 40.98 7.21 -10.32
N ASN A 297 41.89 7.24 -9.34
CA ASN A 297 42.37 8.43 -8.65
C ASN A 297 41.27 9.25 -7.93
N LYS A 298 40.16 8.62 -7.57
CA LYS A 298 39.04 9.19 -6.81
C LYS A 298 39.22 8.95 -5.31
N ILE A 299 40.33 9.46 -4.74
CA ILE A 299 40.71 9.15 -3.35
C ILE A 299 39.68 9.63 -2.33
N SER A 300 39.03 10.78 -2.58
CA SER A 300 37.94 11.27 -1.73
C SER A 300 36.77 10.27 -1.61
N ASN A 301 36.38 9.65 -2.73
CA ASN A 301 35.33 8.64 -2.74
C ASN A 301 35.78 7.37 -2.00
N ALA A 302 36.99 6.88 -2.28
CA ALA A 302 37.55 5.71 -1.61
C ALA A 302 37.63 5.91 -0.09
N ALA A 303 38.02 7.10 0.36
CA ALA A 303 38.09 7.47 1.78
C ALA A 303 36.70 7.51 2.44
N ALA A 304 35.71 8.11 1.76
CA ALA A 304 34.33 8.14 2.24
C ALA A 304 33.73 6.72 2.31
N THR A 305 33.98 5.88 1.30
CA THR A 305 33.54 4.48 1.27
C THR A 305 34.18 3.69 2.42
N LEU A 306 35.49 3.80 2.63
CA LEU A 306 36.20 3.15 3.73
C LEU A 306 35.66 3.57 5.09
N ARG A 307 35.45 4.88 5.32
CA ARG A 307 34.96 5.40 6.60
C ARG A 307 33.59 4.82 6.96
N HIS A 308 32.63 4.93 6.06
CA HIS A 308 31.29 4.41 6.29
C HIS A 308 31.28 2.88 6.46
N PHE A 309 32.15 2.17 5.73
CA PHE A 309 32.33 0.73 5.91
C PHE A 309 32.82 0.41 7.32
N LEU A 310 33.84 1.14 7.80
CA LEU A 310 34.34 1.00 9.17
C LEU A 310 33.27 1.33 10.21
N GLU A 311 32.43 2.34 9.98
CA GLU A 311 31.32 2.71 10.89
C GLU A 311 30.33 1.55 11.03
N TYR A 312 29.87 1.01 9.91
CA TYR A 312 28.97 -0.14 9.88
C TYR A 312 29.57 -1.37 10.57
N VAL A 313 30.78 -1.79 10.15
CA VAL A 313 31.42 -2.99 10.72
C VAL A 313 31.74 -2.80 12.20
N SER A 314 32.12 -1.59 12.62
CA SER A 314 32.36 -1.31 14.05
C SER A 314 31.08 -1.36 14.87
N ALA A 315 29.93 -0.95 14.31
CA ALA A 315 28.63 -1.09 14.98
C ALA A 315 28.28 -2.57 15.19
N GLU A 316 28.45 -3.41 14.17
CA GLU A 316 28.23 -4.86 14.27
C GLU A 316 29.19 -5.51 15.28
N ILE A 317 30.47 -5.15 15.27
CA ILE A 317 31.44 -5.65 16.25
C ILE A 317 31.06 -5.21 17.68
N CYS A 318 30.61 -3.97 17.86
CA CYS A 318 30.13 -3.49 19.16
C CYS A 318 28.93 -4.32 19.65
N ASP A 319 27.97 -4.64 18.77
CA ASP A 319 26.82 -5.49 19.08
C ASP A 319 27.24 -6.94 19.40
N ASP A 320 28.23 -7.47 18.68
CA ASP A 320 28.73 -8.83 18.85
C ASP A 320 29.56 -9.03 20.10
N LEU A 321 30.23 -7.98 20.59
CA LEU A 321 31.03 -7.99 21.81
C LEU A 321 30.31 -7.42 23.03
N HIS A 322 29.13 -6.85 22.82
CA HIS A 322 28.39 -6.07 23.81
C HIS A 322 29.24 -4.93 24.39
N ALA A 323 29.84 -4.16 23.48
CA ALA A 323 30.70 -3.02 23.80
C ALA A 323 29.88 -1.84 24.32
N MET A 324 30.42 -1.13 25.32
CA MET A 324 29.80 0.10 25.82
C MET A 324 30.10 1.25 24.87
N VAL A 325 29.06 1.87 24.33
CA VAL A 325 29.14 3.05 23.45
C VAL A 325 28.44 4.25 24.12
N PRO A 326 28.87 5.49 23.86
CA PRO A 326 28.21 6.66 24.43
C PRO A 326 26.77 6.77 23.94
N TYR A 327 25.82 7.02 24.86
CA TYR A 327 24.44 7.29 24.50
C TYR A 327 24.33 8.64 23.79
N LYS A 328 23.66 8.66 22.64
CA LYS A 328 23.29 9.88 21.91
C LYS A 328 21.82 9.82 21.56
N ALA A 329 21.08 10.86 21.94
CA ALA A 329 19.62 10.91 21.77
C ALA A 329 19.19 10.91 20.28
N ASP A 330 20.07 11.33 19.37
CA ASP A 330 19.82 11.30 17.93
C ASP A 330 20.12 9.93 17.28
N GLY A 331 20.66 8.97 18.05
CA GLY A 331 21.05 7.65 17.57
C GLY A 331 22.25 7.64 16.62
N ARG A 332 22.90 8.79 16.36
CA ARG A 332 23.96 8.91 15.36
C ARG A 332 25.33 8.66 15.98
N LEU A 333 25.71 7.38 16.03
CA LEU A 333 27.07 6.97 16.39
C LEU A 333 27.99 7.11 15.18
N THR A 334 29.17 7.68 15.40
CA THR A 334 30.21 7.87 14.39
C THR A 334 31.31 6.83 14.57
N LEU A 335 32.24 6.76 13.60
CA LEU A 335 33.38 5.84 13.70
C LEU A 335 34.14 5.97 15.02
N GLY A 336 34.27 7.20 15.51
CA GLY A 336 35.01 7.47 16.74
C GLY A 336 34.29 7.08 18.02
N ASP A 337 32.98 6.96 17.97
CA ASP A 337 32.20 6.41 19.08
C ASP A 337 32.24 4.87 19.06
N LEU A 338 32.41 4.26 17.89
CA LEU A 338 32.26 2.82 17.70
C LEU A 338 33.60 2.07 17.76
N LEU A 339 34.53 2.35 16.84
CA LEU A 339 35.72 1.54 16.64
C LEU A 339 36.63 1.47 17.89
N PRO A 340 36.92 2.59 18.60
CA PRO A 340 37.72 2.52 19.82
C PRO A 340 37.08 1.67 20.91
N ASN A 341 35.75 1.74 21.06
CA ASN A 341 35.01 0.97 22.05
C ASN A 341 34.94 -0.52 21.68
N ALA A 342 34.80 -0.85 20.39
CA ALA A 342 34.94 -2.21 19.88
C ALA A 342 36.32 -2.80 20.21
N ILE A 343 37.40 -2.09 19.88
CA ILE A 343 38.79 -2.52 20.13
C ILE A 343 39.04 -2.70 21.63
N ALA A 344 38.66 -1.71 22.45
CA ALA A 344 38.89 -1.76 23.90
C ALA A 344 38.14 -2.93 24.54
N THR A 345 36.88 -3.15 24.13
CA THR A 345 36.08 -4.27 24.61
C THR A 345 36.70 -5.59 24.18
N PHE A 346 37.11 -5.73 22.91
CA PHE A 346 37.72 -6.96 22.42
C PHE A 346 39.03 -7.30 23.15
N LYS A 347 39.92 -6.31 23.34
CA LYS A 347 41.14 -6.46 24.15
C LYS A 347 40.81 -6.96 25.57
N LYS A 348 39.82 -6.34 26.23
CA LYS A 348 39.38 -6.72 27.58
C LYS A 348 38.82 -8.14 27.62
N ARG A 349 38.01 -8.54 26.64
CA ARG A 349 37.42 -9.89 26.56
C ARG A 349 38.49 -10.94 26.29
N LEU A 350 39.45 -10.69 25.38
CA LEU A 350 40.60 -11.57 25.16
C LEU A 350 41.45 -11.73 26.43
N GLN A 351 41.72 -10.65 27.16
CA GLN A 351 42.46 -10.72 28.42
C GLN A 351 41.69 -11.54 29.47
N THR A 352 40.39 -11.29 29.62
CA THR A 352 39.53 -12.05 30.53
C THR A 352 39.52 -13.53 30.15
N ALA A 353 39.41 -13.83 28.85
CA ALA A 353 39.39 -15.17 28.35
C ALA A 353 40.71 -15.92 28.55
N ARG A 354 41.84 -15.21 28.44
CA ARG A 354 43.17 -15.76 28.75
C ARG A 354 43.27 -16.14 30.22
N VAL A 355 42.89 -15.25 31.13
CA VAL A 355 42.92 -15.50 32.58
C VAL A 355 42.02 -16.68 32.93
N ALA A 356 40.82 -16.75 32.34
CA ALA A 356 39.94 -17.89 32.51
C ALA A 356 40.57 -19.18 31.98
N ALA A 357 41.07 -19.20 30.74
CA ALA A 357 41.73 -20.37 30.15
C ALA A 357 42.92 -20.87 31.01
N ASP A 358 43.75 -19.95 31.51
CA ASP A 358 44.87 -20.27 32.40
C ASP A 358 44.38 -20.90 33.72
N SER A 359 43.30 -20.37 34.31
CA SER A 359 42.70 -20.93 35.55
C SER A 359 42.13 -22.35 35.37
N TRP A 360 41.69 -22.69 34.15
CA TRP A 360 41.22 -24.02 33.77
C TRP A 360 42.35 -24.96 33.31
N GLY A 361 43.60 -24.49 33.25
CA GLY A 361 44.73 -25.25 32.73
C GLY A 361 44.67 -25.49 31.21
N ASN A 362 43.87 -24.72 30.47
CA ASN A 362 43.69 -24.85 29.03
C ASN A 362 44.78 -24.09 28.25
N THR A 363 45.96 -24.70 28.17
CA THR A 363 47.16 -24.13 27.51
C THR A 363 46.97 -23.91 26.00
N LYS A 364 46.10 -24.70 25.35
CA LYS A 364 45.75 -24.54 23.93
C LYS A 364 45.02 -23.21 23.71
N ASN A 365 43.93 -22.98 24.44
CA ASN A 365 43.17 -21.73 24.34
C ASN A 365 44.03 -20.52 24.76
N SER A 366 44.83 -20.64 25.83
CA SER A 366 45.72 -19.55 26.26
C SER A 366 46.70 -19.14 25.17
N SER A 367 47.31 -20.11 24.46
CA SER A 367 48.22 -19.83 23.34
C SER A 367 47.50 -19.20 22.15
N GLN A 368 46.31 -19.70 21.79
CA GLN A 368 45.52 -19.17 20.68
C GLN A 368 45.04 -17.73 20.96
N ILE A 369 44.58 -17.45 22.18
CA ILE A 369 44.17 -16.10 22.60
C ILE A 369 45.36 -15.14 22.56
N LYS A 370 46.56 -15.57 22.97
CA LYS A 370 47.79 -14.77 22.88
C LYS A 370 48.14 -14.44 21.43
N ALA A 371 48.01 -15.41 20.52
CA ALA A 371 48.24 -15.18 19.08
C ALA A 371 47.26 -14.13 18.52
N ILE A 372 45.95 -14.30 18.78
CA ILE A 372 44.92 -13.33 18.35
C ILE A 372 45.19 -11.94 18.93
N ALA A 373 45.53 -11.84 20.22
CA ALA A 373 45.84 -10.57 20.86
C ALA A 373 47.09 -9.90 20.27
N ALA A 374 48.12 -10.69 19.91
CA ALA A 374 49.32 -10.20 19.25
C ALA A 374 49.03 -9.71 17.82
N ASP A 375 48.24 -10.46 17.05
CA ASP A 375 47.83 -10.08 15.70
C ASP A 375 47.00 -8.79 15.71
N LEU A 376 46.07 -8.67 16.67
CA LEU A 376 45.31 -7.45 16.91
C LEU A 376 46.26 -6.28 17.23
N GLN A 377 47.24 -6.48 18.11
CA GLN A 377 48.19 -5.42 18.46
C GLN A 377 49.05 -4.99 17.26
N VAL A 378 49.47 -5.93 16.41
CA VAL A 378 50.19 -5.63 15.16
C VAL A 378 49.30 -4.84 14.20
N ALA A 379 48.04 -5.24 14.04
CA ALA A 379 47.10 -4.54 13.17
C ALA A 379 46.81 -3.12 13.68
N LEU A 380 46.63 -2.94 14.98
CA LEU A 380 46.39 -1.63 15.60
C LEU A 380 47.55 -0.65 15.38
N LYS A 381 48.79 -1.13 15.52
CA LYS A 381 49.99 -0.34 15.21
C LYS A 381 50.04 0.07 13.74
N ALA A 382 49.65 -0.81 12.82
CA ALA A 382 49.61 -0.49 11.40
C ALA A 382 48.55 0.56 11.05
N THR A 383 47.45 0.62 11.81
CA THR A 383 46.38 1.61 11.63
C THR A 383 46.62 2.94 12.36
N SER A 384 47.73 3.09 13.10
CA SER A 384 47.99 4.23 14.01
C SER A 384 46.82 4.53 14.98
N VAL A 385 46.00 3.52 15.34
CA VAL A 385 44.81 3.73 16.16
C VAL A 385 45.15 4.18 17.60
N GLU A 386 46.36 3.89 18.08
CA GLU A 386 46.85 4.41 19.37
C GLU A 386 47.26 5.89 19.30
N GLU A 387 47.68 6.41 18.14
CA GLU A 387 47.93 7.86 17.93
C GLU A 387 46.62 8.64 17.78
N TRP A 388 45.59 8.00 17.21
CA TRP A 388 44.21 8.52 17.12
C TRP A 388 43.62 8.91 18.48
N GLN A 389 43.95 8.19 19.56
CA GLN A 389 43.42 8.48 20.91
C GLN A 389 44.00 9.77 21.49
N ILE A 390 45.09 10.28 20.90
CA ILE A 390 45.84 11.44 21.38
C ILE A 390 45.58 12.69 20.52
N ASN A 391 45.21 12.53 19.24
CA ASN A 391 44.95 13.66 18.34
C ASN A 391 43.46 13.81 18.01
N ALA A 392 42.80 14.72 18.74
CA ALA A 392 41.45 15.22 18.46
C ALA A 392 41.33 16.05 17.16
N THR A 393 42.33 16.01 16.27
CA THR A 393 42.56 16.95 15.16
C THR A 393 42.21 16.41 13.77
N VAL A 394 41.89 15.12 13.61
CA VAL A 394 41.48 14.57 12.31
C VAL A 394 39.97 14.74 12.11
N HIS A 395 39.61 15.97 11.76
CA HIS A 395 38.28 16.30 11.25
C HIS A 395 37.93 15.46 10.01
N TYR A 396 36.62 15.44 9.72
CA TYR A 396 35.86 14.82 8.63
C TYR A 396 36.51 14.66 7.23
N ASN A 397 37.66 15.30 6.94
CA ASN A 397 38.19 15.52 5.58
C ASN A 397 39.66 15.12 5.32
N GLU A 398 40.47 14.66 6.29
CA GLU A 398 41.91 14.47 6.00
C GLU A 398 42.21 13.28 5.06
N TRP A 399 41.49 12.17 5.18
CA TRP A 399 41.68 11.02 4.27
C TRP A 399 41.27 11.35 2.84
N ALA A 400 40.29 12.23 2.66
CA ALA A 400 39.84 12.67 1.34
C ALA A 400 40.89 13.52 0.60
N ASN A 401 41.82 14.12 1.34
CA ASN A 401 42.92 14.93 0.81
C ASN A 401 44.23 14.14 0.59
N MET A 402 44.24 12.83 0.92
CA MET A 402 45.43 12.00 0.73
C MET A 402 45.73 11.75 -0.75
N HIS A 403 47.01 11.57 -1.07
CA HIS A 403 47.39 11.02 -2.37
C HIS A 403 47.31 9.48 -2.35
N LYS A 404 47.19 8.89 -3.54
CA LYS A 404 47.09 7.43 -3.73
C LYS A 404 48.15 6.61 -2.97
N LYS A 405 49.39 7.11 -2.90
CA LYS A 405 50.50 6.43 -2.21
C LYS A 405 50.32 6.38 -0.70
N ASP A 406 49.60 7.34 -0.13
CA ASP A 406 49.39 7.48 1.31
C ASP A 406 48.09 6.79 1.74
N PHE A 407 47.08 6.77 0.87
CA PHE A 407 45.80 6.12 1.16
C PHE A 407 45.86 4.59 1.09
N ASN A 408 46.63 4.00 0.17
CA ASN A 408 46.73 2.55 0.02
C ASN A 408 47.20 1.82 1.29
N PRO A 409 48.28 2.26 1.97
CA PRO A 409 48.68 1.69 3.25
C PRO A 409 47.59 1.76 4.31
N VAL A 410 46.83 2.86 4.35
CA VAL A 410 45.72 3.07 5.31
C VAL A 410 44.61 2.04 5.09
N ALA A 411 44.13 1.89 3.84
CA ALA A 411 43.09 0.93 3.51
C ALA A 411 43.51 -0.52 3.84
N ALA A 412 44.75 -0.90 3.50
CA ALA A 412 45.30 -2.22 3.80
C ALA A 412 45.44 -2.47 5.32
N ALA A 413 45.83 -1.45 6.09
CA ALA A 413 45.94 -1.55 7.54
C ALA A 413 44.57 -1.80 8.19
N TYR A 414 43.54 -1.06 7.79
CA TYR A 414 42.17 -1.24 8.29
C TYR A 414 41.57 -2.59 7.88
N GLN A 415 41.84 -3.06 6.67
CA GLN A 415 41.44 -4.40 6.25
C GLN A 415 42.05 -5.49 7.15
N LYS A 416 43.33 -5.35 7.51
CA LYS A 416 44.00 -6.26 8.44
C LYS A 416 43.43 -6.17 9.86
N LEU A 417 43.09 -4.97 10.32
CA LEU A 417 42.45 -4.75 11.63
C LEU A 417 41.11 -5.46 11.71
N LEU A 418 40.23 -5.29 10.71
CA LEU A 418 38.91 -5.92 10.72
C LEU A 418 39.01 -7.45 10.70
N LYS A 419 39.97 -8.02 9.94
CA LYS A 419 40.24 -9.46 9.96
C LYS A 419 40.64 -10.00 11.34
N ALA A 420 41.20 -9.18 12.23
CA ALA A 420 41.59 -9.60 13.57
C ALA A 420 40.39 -9.85 14.51
N PHE A 421 39.21 -9.31 14.20
CA PHE A 421 37.97 -9.58 14.94
C PHE A 421 37.31 -10.91 14.53
N ASN A 422 37.78 -11.51 13.44
CA ASN A 422 37.19 -12.72 12.88
C ASN A 422 38.05 -13.96 13.18
N CYS A 423 37.40 -15.11 13.23
CA CYS A 423 38.08 -16.39 13.33
C CYS A 423 38.87 -16.66 12.04
N GLN A 424 40.14 -17.06 12.16
CA GLN A 424 41.00 -17.36 11.01
C GLN A 424 40.56 -18.62 10.25
N ASP A 425 39.83 -19.53 10.90
CA ASP A 425 39.39 -20.80 10.28
C ASP A 425 38.09 -20.65 9.48
N CYS A 426 37.10 -19.92 10.01
CA CYS A 426 35.78 -19.80 9.39
C CYS A 426 35.41 -18.40 8.90
N GLY A 427 36.24 -17.39 9.17
CA GLY A 427 36.00 -16.01 8.75
C GLY A 427 34.84 -15.30 9.46
N THR A 428 34.09 -15.98 10.34
CA THR A 428 32.99 -15.37 11.10
C THR A 428 33.51 -14.52 12.26
N PRO A 429 32.78 -13.46 12.67
CA PRO A 429 33.15 -12.67 13.85
C PRO A 429 33.22 -13.51 15.13
N ILE A 430 34.11 -13.11 16.04
CA ILE A 430 34.21 -13.67 17.39
C ILE A 430 33.27 -12.87 18.29
N THR A 431 32.25 -13.53 18.82
CA THR A 431 31.14 -12.88 19.53
C THR A 431 31.03 -13.38 20.98
N VAL A 432 30.35 -12.61 21.85
CA VAL A 432 30.05 -13.07 23.22
C VAL A 432 28.81 -13.96 23.25
N VAL A 433 28.85 -14.98 24.10
CA VAL A 433 27.73 -15.91 24.34
C VAL A 433 27.61 -16.16 25.86
N PRO A 434 26.40 -16.09 26.45
CA PRO A 434 25.18 -15.53 25.86
C PRO A 434 25.32 -14.02 25.58
N LYS A 435 24.47 -13.45 24.71
CA LYS A 435 24.41 -11.99 24.50
C LYS A 435 23.87 -11.27 25.75
N SER A 436 23.14 -11.95 26.64
CA SER A 436 22.80 -11.42 27.96
C SER A 436 24.01 -11.44 28.90
N LEU A 437 24.01 -10.53 29.88
CA LEU A 437 24.98 -10.56 30.97
C LEU A 437 24.55 -11.60 32.03
N PRO A 438 25.50 -12.33 32.67
CA PRO A 438 26.94 -12.31 32.41
C PRO A 438 27.33 -13.10 31.15
N HIS A 439 28.32 -12.61 30.41
CA HIS A 439 28.88 -13.35 29.26
C HIS A 439 29.76 -14.50 29.73
N GLU A 440 29.56 -15.68 29.14
CA GLU A 440 30.23 -16.90 29.58
C GLU A 440 31.40 -17.29 28.69
N MET A 441 31.31 -17.00 27.39
CA MET A 441 32.32 -17.38 26.39
C MET A 441 32.46 -16.34 25.28
N LEU A 442 33.64 -16.30 24.66
CA LEU A 442 33.86 -15.78 23.32
C LEU A 442 33.83 -16.94 22.33
N LYS A 443 32.97 -16.87 21.32
CA LYS A 443 32.77 -17.96 20.36
C LYS A 443 32.72 -17.45 18.92
N CYS A 444 33.21 -18.26 17.98
CA CYS A 444 33.00 -18.07 16.54
C CYS A 444 32.00 -19.11 15.97
N GLY A 445 31.56 -18.93 14.72
CA GLY A 445 30.59 -19.80 14.07
C GLY A 445 30.99 -21.27 13.97
N CYS A 446 32.27 -21.58 13.72
CA CYS A 446 32.75 -22.97 13.62
C CYS A 446 33.17 -23.59 14.96
N GLY A 447 33.23 -22.80 16.05
CA GLY A 447 33.67 -23.25 17.36
C GLY A 447 35.20 -23.40 17.53
N ALA A 448 36.01 -23.11 16.52
CA ALA A 448 37.48 -23.14 16.65
C ALA A 448 38.02 -22.07 17.60
N CYS A 449 37.39 -20.90 17.63
CA CYS A 449 37.46 -19.96 18.73
C CYS A 449 36.30 -20.27 19.69
N ALA A 450 36.59 -20.87 20.84
CA ALA A 450 35.66 -21.10 21.94
C ALA A 450 36.42 -20.86 23.26
N PHE A 451 36.44 -19.61 23.70
CA PHE A 451 37.25 -19.16 24.82
C PHE A 451 36.36 -18.86 26.04
N PRO A 452 36.59 -19.50 27.20
CA PRO A 452 35.81 -19.23 28.40
C PRO A 452 36.08 -17.81 28.89
N LEU A 453 35.06 -17.08 29.35
CA LEU A 453 35.19 -15.79 30.03
C LEU A 453 35.07 -15.91 31.56
N VAL A 454 34.66 -17.08 32.05
CA VAL A 454 34.49 -17.35 33.48
C VAL A 454 35.69 -18.15 34.02
N PRO A 455 36.45 -17.63 35.00
CA PRO A 455 37.55 -18.35 35.61
C PRO A 455 37.06 -19.52 36.48
N LYS A 456 37.93 -20.51 36.68
CA LYS A 456 37.68 -21.63 37.60
C LYS A 456 37.55 -21.08 39.03
N LEU A 457 36.39 -21.28 39.66
CA LEU A 457 36.18 -20.93 41.07
C LEU A 457 37.24 -21.64 41.93
N SER A 458 38.02 -20.88 42.70
CA SER A 458 38.88 -21.45 43.73
C SER A 458 38.01 -22.10 44.81
N SER A 459 38.47 -23.22 45.38
CA SER A 459 37.78 -23.99 46.43
C SER A 459 37.48 -23.22 47.72
N GLU A 460 37.84 -21.94 47.81
CA GLU A 460 37.56 -21.05 48.95
C GLU A 460 36.32 -20.16 48.76
N GLY A 461 35.81 -20.01 47.53
CA GLY A 461 34.67 -19.12 47.23
C GLY A 461 33.27 -19.74 47.41
N ALA A 462 33.17 -21.07 47.45
CA ALA A 462 31.88 -21.78 47.48
C ALA A 462 31.10 -21.65 48.81
N LYS A 463 31.66 -21.01 49.84
CA LYS A 463 31.02 -20.83 51.16
C LYS A 463 30.27 -19.51 51.35
N LYS A 464 30.26 -18.58 50.39
CA LYS A 464 29.72 -17.22 50.61
C LYS A 464 28.53 -16.79 49.74
N SER A 465 27.98 -17.65 48.88
CA SER A 465 26.83 -17.30 48.03
C SER A 465 25.56 -18.10 48.35
N GLY A 466 25.41 -18.55 49.60
CA GLY A 466 24.22 -19.23 50.09
C GLY A 466 23.60 -18.48 51.27
N THR A 467 22.96 -17.35 50.99
CA THR A 467 21.91 -16.71 51.79
C THR A 467 21.13 -15.76 50.90
#